data_AF-A0A087GN57-F1
#
_entry.id   AF-A0A087GN57-F1
#
_cell.length_a   1.000
_cell.length_b   1.000
_cell.length_c   1.000
_cell.angle_alpha   90.00
_cell.angle_beta   90.00
_cell.angle_gamma   90.00
#
_symmetry.space_group_name_H-M   'P 1'
#
loop_
_entity.id
_entity.type
_entity.pdbx_description
1 polymer ?
#
loop_
_entity_poly.entity_id
_entity_poly.type
_entity_poly.pdbx_seq_one_letter_code
_entity_poly.pdbx_strand_id
1 'polypeptide(L)'
;MLSFRIPSIGSHPTAFAAKITDNPKTVAQLKSAATPTPHSTVTCGYQAHVAGFFRNVTVLWSKNLMNHSLTVMVSSLDNDMNYCCKIDLVKPWQFWSKRGSKSFDVEGNFVEVFWDLRSAKMSGNGSPEPVSDYYVAVVSDEEVVLLLGDLKQKAYKRTKSRPALVEGFMYSKKESIFGKKTFATRARFDEQRKEHEVVVESSNGGVAEEREPEMWISVDGIVLVHVRNLQWKFRGNQMVVVDRTPVMVYYDVHDWLFGSSETAASGLFVFKPVPVGAMVDDNFSDAEDGEHSGGGSSPLSRYNSASSGYGPLHDFSLFLYAWKLD
;
A
#
# COMPACT_ATOMS: atom_id res chain seq x y z
N MET A 1 30.04 -38.42 -5.59
CA MET A 1 30.77 -37.65 -6.62
C MET A 1 29.95 -37.73 -7.89
N LEU A 2 29.28 -36.63 -8.26
CA LEU A 2 28.91 -36.25 -9.63
C LEU A 2 28.22 -34.88 -9.52
N SER A 3 28.94 -33.88 -10.02
CA SER A 3 28.63 -32.46 -10.01
C SER A 3 27.84 -32.13 -11.27
N PHE A 4 26.68 -31.48 -11.12
CA PHE A 4 26.00 -30.85 -12.23
C PHE A 4 25.97 -29.34 -11.97
N ARG A 5 26.81 -28.62 -12.72
CA ARG A 5 26.79 -27.16 -12.85
C ARG A 5 25.66 -26.78 -13.80
N ILE A 6 24.79 -25.88 -13.35
CA ILE A 6 23.81 -25.20 -14.20
C ILE A 6 24.41 -23.85 -14.63
N PRO A 7 24.29 -23.41 -15.90
CA PRO A 7 24.87 -22.16 -16.39
C PRO A 7 24.20 -20.94 -15.76
N SER A 8 25.02 -19.95 -15.40
CA SER A 8 24.60 -18.62 -14.99
C SER A 8 23.96 -17.87 -16.17
N ILE A 9 22.63 -17.84 -16.24
CA ILE A 9 21.90 -16.89 -17.07
C ILE A 9 21.82 -15.58 -16.28
N GLY A 10 22.61 -14.60 -16.70
CA GLY A 10 22.58 -13.26 -16.13
C GLY A 10 21.23 -12.60 -16.41
N SER A 11 20.32 -12.63 -15.44
CA SER A 11 19.21 -11.68 -15.37
C SER A 11 19.73 -10.41 -14.69
N HIS A 12 19.99 -9.38 -15.49
CA HIS A 12 20.11 -8.02 -14.95
C HIS A 12 18.84 -7.71 -14.15
N PRO A 13 18.91 -7.41 -12.84
CA PRO A 13 17.77 -6.84 -12.15
C PRO A 13 17.50 -5.47 -12.79
N THR A 14 16.30 -5.31 -13.36
CA THR A 14 15.79 -4.02 -13.83
C THR A 14 16.01 -2.98 -12.74
N ALA A 15 16.80 -1.94 -13.07
CA ALA A 15 17.27 -0.87 -12.20
C ALA A 15 16.16 0.08 -11.68
N PHE A 16 14.94 -0.41 -11.54
CA PHE A 16 13.75 0.33 -11.10
C PHE A 16 13.31 -0.03 -9.67
N ALA A 17 13.75 -1.16 -9.12
CA ALA A 17 13.41 -1.59 -7.76
C ALA A 17 14.38 -1.11 -6.67
N ALA A 18 15.50 -0.46 -7.03
CA ALA A 18 16.55 -0.06 -6.10
C ALA A 18 16.64 1.45 -5.82
N LYS A 19 15.74 2.29 -6.36
CA LYS A 19 15.91 3.76 -6.32
C LYS A 19 14.92 4.54 -5.45
N ILE A 20 14.19 3.89 -4.55
CA ILE A 20 13.29 4.56 -3.58
C ILE A 20 13.88 4.56 -2.15
N THR A 21 15.14 4.17 -1.97
CA THR A 21 15.75 4.16 -0.62
C THR A 21 17.18 4.68 -0.60
N ASP A 22 17.44 5.81 -1.28
CA ASP A 22 18.72 6.51 -1.12
C ASP A 22 18.52 8.03 -1.09
N ASN A 23 17.86 8.50 -0.04
CA ASN A 23 18.06 9.88 0.41
C ASN A 23 18.47 9.90 1.89
N PRO A 24 19.78 9.88 2.19
CA PRO A 24 20.31 9.72 3.56
C PRO A 24 20.01 10.91 4.49
N LYS A 25 19.45 12.01 3.96
CA LYS A 25 19.08 13.19 4.74
C LYS A 25 17.71 13.09 5.42
N THR A 26 16.82 12.23 4.94
CA THR A 26 15.48 12.02 5.55
C THR A 26 15.48 10.93 6.62
N VAL A 27 16.44 10.01 6.57
CA VAL A 27 16.59 8.90 7.55
C VAL A 27 17.37 9.33 8.81
N ALA A 28 18.17 10.40 8.71
CA ALA A 28 19.03 10.87 9.80
C ALA A 28 18.28 11.60 10.94
N GLN A 29 16.99 11.92 10.80
CA GLN A 29 16.20 12.54 11.88
C GLN A 29 15.45 11.55 12.79
N LEU A 30 15.64 10.23 12.63
CA LEU A 30 14.94 9.20 13.42
C LEU A 30 15.82 8.38 14.38
N LYS A 31 17.06 8.81 14.66
CA LYS A 31 17.89 8.19 15.71
C LYS A 31 18.02 9.11 16.91
N SER A 32 16.94 9.29 17.68
CA SER A 32 17.06 9.62 19.10
C SER A 32 16.90 8.34 19.90
N ALA A 33 17.91 8.02 20.71
CA ALA A 33 17.87 6.96 21.70
C ALA A 33 16.75 7.22 22.72
N ALA A 34 15.59 6.67 22.41
CA ALA A 34 14.46 6.44 23.29
C ALA A 34 13.78 5.20 22.74
N THR A 35 13.26 4.33 23.62
CA THR A 35 12.41 3.19 23.25
C THR A 35 11.49 3.60 22.08
N PRO A 36 11.44 2.86 20.96
CA PRO A 36 10.68 3.28 19.80
C PRO A 36 9.21 3.40 20.20
N THR A 37 8.74 4.63 20.40
CA THR A 37 7.33 4.89 20.69
C THR A 37 6.53 4.38 19.49
N PRO A 38 5.49 3.55 19.69
CA PRO A 38 4.67 3.06 18.59
C PRO A 38 4.20 4.22 17.71
N HIS A 39 4.58 4.17 16.44
CA HIS A 39 4.28 5.20 15.45
C HIS A 39 3.62 4.54 14.25
N SER A 40 2.29 4.53 14.26
CA SER A 40 1.50 3.92 13.20
C SER A 40 1.45 4.83 11.98
N THR A 41 1.63 4.24 10.80
CA THR A 41 1.57 4.97 9.52
C THR A 41 0.72 4.23 8.50
N VAL A 42 0.05 5.00 7.65
CA VAL A 42 -0.57 4.50 6.41
C VAL A 42 -0.12 5.40 5.27
N THR A 43 0.58 4.83 4.30
CA THR A 43 1.05 5.49 3.09
C THR A 43 0.31 4.92 1.89
N CYS A 44 -0.43 5.75 1.19
CA CYS A 44 -1.15 5.37 -0.02
C CYS A 44 -0.53 6.09 -1.23
N GLY A 45 -0.11 5.32 -2.23
CA GLY A 45 0.39 5.84 -3.51
C GLY A 45 -0.69 5.83 -4.57
N TYR A 46 -0.86 6.97 -5.24
CA TYR A 46 -1.84 7.19 -6.29
C TYR A 46 -1.17 7.73 -7.55
N GLN A 47 -1.79 7.45 -8.68
CA GLN A 47 -1.56 8.15 -9.93
C GLN A 47 -2.76 9.04 -10.21
N ALA A 48 -2.52 10.33 -10.48
CA ALA A 48 -3.57 11.31 -10.76
C ALA A 48 -3.07 12.39 -11.72
N HIS A 49 -3.99 13.01 -12.45
CA HIS A 49 -3.67 14.11 -13.36
C HIS A 49 -3.52 15.41 -12.57
N VAL A 50 -2.29 15.85 -12.31
CA VAL A 50 -1.96 17.04 -11.51
C VAL A 50 -1.07 17.97 -12.33
N ALA A 51 -1.41 19.26 -12.38
CA ALA A 51 -0.66 20.28 -13.10
C ALA A 51 -0.46 19.93 -14.60
N GLY A 52 -1.50 19.41 -15.25
CA GLY A 52 -1.44 19.00 -16.67
C GLY A 52 -0.74 17.68 -16.97
N PHE A 53 -0.26 16.93 -15.97
CA PHE A 53 0.48 15.67 -16.17
C PHE A 53 0.00 14.54 -15.26
N PHE A 54 0.22 13.31 -15.68
CA PHE A 54 0.02 12.13 -14.83
C PHE A 54 1.18 12.02 -13.83
N ARG A 55 0.90 12.22 -12.53
CA ARG A 55 1.90 12.30 -11.47
C ARG A 55 1.61 11.33 -10.33
N ASN A 56 2.68 10.93 -9.65
CA ASN A 56 2.58 10.25 -8.37
C ASN A 56 2.07 11.23 -7.30
N VAL A 57 0.97 10.85 -6.65
CA VAL A 57 0.45 11.51 -5.46
C VAL A 57 0.54 10.54 -4.29
N THR A 58 1.29 10.87 -3.25
CA THR A 58 1.41 10.05 -2.05
C THR A 58 0.67 10.71 -0.89
N VAL A 59 -0.19 9.94 -0.21
CA VAL A 59 -0.90 10.39 0.98
C VAL A 59 -0.41 9.58 2.18
N LEU A 60 0.16 10.27 3.16
CA LEU A 60 0.70 9.70 4.38
C LEU A 60 -0.11 10.15 5.59
N TRP A 61 -0.75 9.19 6.25
CA TRP A 61 -1.30 9.32 7.59
C TRP A 61 -0.26 8.84 8.60
N SER A 62 -0.03 9.62 9.64
CA SER A 62 0.95 9.31 10.69
C SER A 62 0.36 9.63 12.05
N LYS A 63 0.47 8.70 13.00
CA LYS A 63 0.01 8.88 14.38
C LYS A 63 1.00 8.28 15.36
N ASN A 64 1.38 9.06 16.36
CA ASN A 64 2.02 8.60 17.58
C ASN A 64 1.25 9.13 18.80
N LEU A 65 1.81 8.97 20.00
CA LEU A 65 1.17 9.38 21.25
C LEU A 65 0.83 10.88 21.30
N MET A 66 1.63 11.72 20.65
CA MET A 66 1.54 13.19 20.75
C MET A 66 0.99 13.85 19.49
N ASN A 67 1.11 13.20 18.34
CA ASN A 67 0.85 13.79 17.03
C ASN A 67 -0.03 12.87 16.19
N HIS A 68 -0.94 13.48 15.45
CA HIS A 68 -1.64 12.88 14.32
C HIS A 68 -1.52 13.85 13.16
N SER A 69 -1.06 13.39 12.00
CA SER A 69 -0.84 14.24 10.84
C SER A 69 -1.25 13.55 9.54
N LEU A 70 -1.59 14.40 8.57
CA LEU A 70 -1.84 14.05 7.19
C LEU A 70 -0.81 14.79 6.33
N THR A 71 -0.13 14.08 5.43
CA THR A 71 0.78 14.68 4.46
C THR A 71 0.37 14.25 3.06
N VAL A 72 0.19 15.21 2.17
CA VAL A 72 0.00 14.98 0.73
C VAL A 72 1.29 15.37 0.03
N MET A 73 1.82 14.48 -0.82
CA MET A 73 3.03 14.70 -1.61
C MET A 73 2.70 14.51 -3.08
N VAL A 74 3.22 15.39 -3.93
CA VAL A 74 3.15 15.28 -5.40
C VAL A 74 4.57 15.22 -5.92
N SER A 75 4.88 14.21 -6.73
CA SER A 75 6.22 14.06 -7.31
C SER A 75 6.41 14.96 -8.53
N SER A 76 7.64 15.42 -8.75
CA SER A 76 8.07 16.05 -10.00
C SER A 76 8.01 15.07 -11.17
N LEU A 77 8.08 15.57 -12.40
CA LEU A 77 8.00 14.73 -13.61
C LEU A 77 9.15 13.72 -13.72
N ASP A 78 10.33 14.11 -13.26
CA ASP A 78 11.52 13.25 -13.18
C ASP A 78 11.53 12.33 -11.94
N ASN A 79 10.57 12.49 -11.02
CA ASN A 79 10.51 11.86 -9.69
C ASN A 79 11.71 12.16 -8.78
N ASP A 80 12.49 13.20 -9.05
CA ASP A 80 13.65 13.56 -8.21
C ASP A 80 13.26 14.45 -7.01
N MET A 81 12.12 15.13 -7.09
CA MET A 81 11.61 16.04 -6.08
C MET A 81 10.17 15.69 -5.66
N ASN A 82 9.83 16.00 -4.40
CA ASN A 82 8.47 15.86 -3.89
C ASN A 82 8.00 17.18 -3.26
N TYR A 83 6.87 17.68 -3.76
CA TYR A 83 6.18 18.84 -3.24
C TYR A 83 5.20 18.39 -2.17
N CYS A 84 5.32 18.90 -0.94
CA CYS A 84 4.56 18.37 0.19
C CYS A 84 3.69 19.41 0.89
N CYS A 85 2.48 18.97 1.26
CA CYS A 85 1.57 19.67 2.14
C CYS A 85 1.31 18.81 3.38
N LYS A 86 2.00 19.15 4.47
CA LYS A 86 1.75 18.57 5.80
C LYS A 86 0.69 19.36 6.57
N ILE A 87 -0.20 18.63 7.23
CA ILE A 87 -1.33 19.10 8.04
C ILE A 87 -1.25 18.38 9.41
N ASP A 88 -1.03 19.14 10.48
CA ASP A 88 -1.04 18.62 11.85
C ASP A 88 -2.46 18.64 12.44
N LEU A 89 -2.99 17.46 12.74
CA LEU A 89 -4.36 17.24 13.21
C LEU A 89 -4.50 17.33 14.73
N VAL A 90 -3.37 17.38 15.45
CA VAL A 90 -3.30 17.61 16.89
C VAL A 90 -2.66 18.97 17.13
N LYS A 91 -3.47 19.92 17.60
CA LYS A 91 -3.00 21.09 18.37
C LYS A 91 -3.86 21.20 19.62
N PRO A 92 -3.28 21.37 20.83
CA PRO A 92 -4.03 21.37 22.09
C PRO A 92 -5.17 22.41 22.20
N TRP A 93 -5.24 23.40 21.30
CA TRP A 93 -6.10 24.57 21.47
C TRP A 93 -6.90 25.01 20.23
N GLN A 94 -6.93 24.23 19.13
CA GLN A 94 -7.59 24.63 17.89
C GLN A 94 -8.27 23.43 17.20
N PHE A 95 -9.59 23.28 17.37
CA PHE A 95 -10.41 22.37 16.54
C PHE A 95 -10.40 22.73 15.04
N TRP A 96 -9.80 23.88 14.69
CA TRP A 96 -9.73 24.42 13.34
C TRP A 96 -8.80 23.62 12.42
N SER A 97 -7.79 22.90 12.93
CA SER A 97 -6.88 22.15 12.05
C SER A 97 -7.53 20.91 11.43
N LYS A 98 -8.66 20.43 11.98
CA LYS A 98 -9.39 19.28 11.43
C LYS A 98 -10.25 19.62 10.21
N ARG A 99 -10.40 20.89 9.84
CA ARG A 99 -11.04 21.30 8.59
C ARG A 99 -10.36 22.51 8.02
N GLY A 100 -9.96 22.46 6.77
CA GLY A 100 -9.28 23.59 6.16
C GLY A 100 -8.96 23.39 4.69
N SER A 101 -8.15 24.29 4.20
CA SER A 101 -7.45 24.16 2.94
C SER A 101 -6.02 24.69 3.06
N LYS A 102 -5.14 24.17 2.22
CA LYS A 102 -3.74 24.60 2.13
C LYS A 102 -3.27 24.38 0.71
N SER A 103 -2.63 25.39 0.16
CA SER A 103 -2.09 25.38 -1.19
C SER A 103 -0.58 25.24 -1.18
N PHE A 104 -0.04 24.74 -2.28
CA PHE A 104 1.39 24.69 -2.55
C PHE A 104 1.64 24.70 -4.06
N ASP A 105 2.84 25.11 -4.46
CA ASP A 105 3.27 25.16 -5.85
C ASP A 105 3.88 23.82 -6.27
N VAL A 106 3.50 23.34 -7.45
CA VAL A 106 4.08 22.17 -8.12
C VAL A 106 4.53 22.61 -9.50
N GLU A 107 5.84 22.85 -9.65
CA GLU A 107 6.46 23.28 -10.92
C GLU A 107 5.75 24.50 -11.56
N GLY A 108 5.42 25.50 -10.75
CA GLY A 108 4.73 26.73 -11.19
C GLY A 108 3.21 26.61 -11.30
N ASN A 109 2.64 25.45 -10.96
CA ASN A 109 1.20 25.21 -10.97
C ASN A 109 0.64 25.16 -9.55
N PHE A 110 -0.54 25.77 -9.37
CA PHE A 110 -1.18 25.87 -8.08
C PHE A 110 -1.97 24.61 -7.75
N VAL A 111 -1.58 23.93 -6.66
CA VAL A 111 -2.29 22.75 -6.14
C VAL A 111 -2.87 23.08 -4.78
N GLU A 112 -4.15 22.77 -4.58
CA GLU A 112 -4.85 22.97 -3.31
C GLU A 112 -5.29 21.66 -2.69
N VAL A 113 -5.07 21.52 -1.38
CA VAL A 113 -5.61 20.41 -0.59
C VAL A 113 -6.70 20.96 0.31
N PHE A 114 -7.89 20.37 0.25
CA PHE A 114 -9.01 20.64 1.12
C PHE A 114 -9.29 19.42 2.00
N TRP A 115 -9.66 19.62 3.26
CA TRP A 115 -10.00 18.51 4.15
C TRP A 115 -11.11 18.89 5.14
N ASP A 116 -11.90 17.90 5.53
CA ASP A 116 -12.79 17.93 6.70
C ASP A 116 -12.75 16.57 7.40
N LEU A 117 -12.10 16.56 8.56
CA LEU A 117 -11.89 15.41 9.45
C LEU A 117 -12.56 15.62 10.80
N ARG A 118 -13.47 16.60 10.93
CA ARG A 118 -14.10 16.93 12.23
C ARG A 118 -14.97 15.80 12.77
N SER A 119 -15.63 15.08 11.87
CA SER A 119 -16.52 13.95 12.18
C SER A 119 -15.88 12.59 11.86
N ALA A 120 -14.60 12.59 11.48
CA ALA A 120 -13.88 11.40 11.03
C ALA A 120 -13.95 10.28 12.09
N LYS A 121 -14.43 9.10 11.69
CA LYS A 121 -14.39 7.90 12.52
C LYS A 121 -13.05 7.20 12.32
N MET A 122 -12.34 6.90 13.40
CA MET A 122 -11.07 6.19 13.37
C MET A 122 -11.31 4.71 13.67
N SER A 123 -10.46 3.83 13.15
CA SER A 123 -10.47 2.42 13.57
C SER A 123 -10.00 2.27 15.02
N GLY A 124 -10.57 1.30 15.75
CA GLY A 124 -10.20 0.99 17.13
C GLY A 124 -8.80 0.36 17.26
N ASN A 125 -8.21 -0.10 16.16
CA ASN A 125 -6.90 -0.77 16.11
C ASN A 125 -5.69 0.18 16.12
N GLY A 126 -5.91 1.49 16.36
CA GLY A 126 -4.83 2.47 16.38
C GLY A 126 -4.34 2.94 15.00
N SER A 127 -5.01 2.55 13.91
CA SER A 127 -4.71 3.06 12.57
C SER A 127 -4.83 4.59 12.50
N PRO A 128 -3.89 5.29 11.83
CA PRO A 128 -3.92 6.74 11.64
C PRO A 128 -4.85 7.19 10.50
N GLU A 129 -5.35 6.27 9.67
CA GLU A 129 -6.27 6.57 8.57
C GLU A 129 -7.74 6.54 9.06
N PRO A 130 -8.55 7.57 8.76
CA PRO A 130 -9.99 7.53 9.02
C PRO A 130 -10.74 6.47 8.20
N VAL A 131 -11.78 5.90 8.80
CA VAL A 131 -12.65 4.86 8.20
C VAL A 131 -13.86 5.46 7.48
N SER A 132 -14.46 6.52 8.04
CA SER A 132 -15.66 7.16 7.48
C SER A 132 -15.85 8.59 7.98
N ASP A 133 -16.87 9.27 7.46
CA ASP A 133 -17.31 10.62 7.84
C ASP A 133 -16.23 11.70 7.64
N TYR A 134 -15.48 11.59 6.54
CA TYR A 134 -14.39 12.52 6.23
C TYR A 134 -14.24 12.78 4.72
N TYR A 135 -13.48 13.82 4.37
CA TYR A 135 -12.89 13.92 3.04
C TYR A 135 -11.50 14.58 3.06
N VAL A 136 -10.68 14.21 2.07
CA VAL A 136 -9.48 14.94 1.64
C VAL A 136 -9.55 15.07 0.13
N ALA A 137 -9.50 16.29 -0.40
CA ALA A 137 -9.59 16.58 -1.82
C ALA A 137 -8.34 17.32 -2.27
N VAL A 138 -7.66 16.81 -3.29
CA VAL A 138 -6.58 17.49 -4.00
C VAL A 138 -7.20 18.11 -5.26
N VAL A 139 -6.91 19.38 -5.49
CA VAL A 139 -7.46 20.18 -6.60
C VAL A 139 -6.32 20.75 -7.43
N SER A 140 -6.43 20.62 -8.75
CA SER A 140 -5.56 21.23 -9.76
C SER A 140 -6.45 21.65 -10.92
N ASP A 141 -6.21 22.83 -11.50
CA ASP A 141 -6.90 23.30 -12.72
C ASP A 141 -8.44 23.22 -12.65
N GLU A 142 -9.00 23.64 -11.50
CA GLU A 142 -10.44 23.61 -11.21
C GLU A 142 -11.07 22.19 -11.21
N GLU A 143 -10.25 21.14 -11.21
CA GLU A 143 -10.66 19.74 -11.08
C GLU A 143 -10.27 19.16 -9.72
N VAL A 144 -11.15 18.34 -9.13
CA VAL A 144 -10.78 17.47 -8.01
C VAL A 144 -10.09 16.23 -8.58
N VAL A 145 -8.77 16.22 -8.52
CA VAL A 145 -7.89 15.22 -9.15
C VAL A 145 -7.67 13.98 -8.28
N LEU A 146 -7.82 14.13 -6.96
CA LEU A 146 -7.85 13.02 -6.02
C LEU A 146 -8.85 13.33 -4.90
N LEU A 147 -9.75 12.39 -4.60
CA LEU A 147 -10.74 12.52 -3.54
C LEU A 147 -10.75 11.28 -2.64
N LEU A 148 -10.43 11.47 -1.37
CA LEU A 148 -10.47 10.45 -0.32
C LEU A 148 -11.67 10.67 0.58
N GLY A 149 -12.17 9.59 1.19
CA GLY A 149 -13.31 9.59 2.10
C GLY A 149 -14.67 9.50 1.42
N ASP A 150 -15.72 9.47 2.24
CA ASP A 150 -17.12 9.24 1.88
C ASP A 150 -17.93 10.54 1.73
N LEU A 151 -17.45 11.66 2.27
CA LEU A 151 -18.13 12.97 2.21
C LEU A 151 -17.95 13.69 0.86
N LYS A 152 -18.07 12.97 -0.26
CA LYS A 152 -17.80 13.47 -1.63
C LYS A 152 -18.59 14.74 -1.98
N GLN A 153 -19.89 14.76 -1.67
CA GLN A 153 -20.75 15.92 -1.96
C GLN A 153 -20.31 17.18 -1.20
N LYS A 154 -19.85 17.02 0.05
CA LYS A 154 -19.32 18.16 0.83
C LYS A 154 -18.00 18.66 0.26
N ALA A 155 -17.16 17.76 -0.25
CA ALA A 155 -15.90 18.10 -0.90
C ALA A 155 -16.16 18.98 -2.14
N TYR A 156 -16.97 18.50 -3.11
CA TYR A 156 -17.27 19.26 -4.33
C TYR A 156 -17.95 20.61 -4.05
N LYS A 157 -18.88 20.66 -3.10
CA LYS A 157 -19.51 21.92 -2.67
C LYS A 157 -18.49 22.91 -2.09
N ARG A 158 -17.47 22.41 -1.37
CA ARG A 158 -16.45 23.25 -0.73
C ARG A 158 -15.42 23.76 -1.74
N THR A 159 -14.96 22.90 -2.64
CA THR A 159 -13.93 23.24 -3.63
C THR A 159 -14.50 24.08 -4.77
N LYS A 160 -15.80 23.93 -5.09
CA LYS A 160 -16.43 24.48 -6.30
C LYS A 160 -15.78 23.98 -7.59
N SER A 161 -15.03 22.89 -7.50
CA SER A 161 -14.31 22.24 -8.59
C SER A 161 -15.14 21.09 -9.14
N ARG A 162 -14.98 20.79 -10.42
CA ARG A 162 -15.63 19.62 -11.03
C ARG A 162 -14.83 18.34 -10.75
N PRO A 163 -15.41 17.14 -10.92
CA PRO A 163 -14.63 15.91 -10.97
C PRO A 163 -13.60 15.97 -12.12
N ALA A 164 -12.44 15.35 -11.91
CA ALA A 164 -11.46 15.14 -12.97
C ALA A 164 -12.03 14.25 -14.08
N LEU A 165 -11.56 14.46 -15.31
CA LEU A 165 -11.96 13.63 -16.47
C LEU A 165 -11.50 12.18 -16.32
N VAL A 166 -10.34 11.98 -15.68
CA VAL A 166 -9.78 10.67 -15.35
C VAL A 166 -9.65 10.60 -13.83
N GLU A 167 -10.31 9.62 -13.21
CA GLU A 167 -10.20 9.43 -11.76
C GLU A 167 -8.79 8.92 -11.42
N GLY A 168 -8.19 9.53 -10.39
CA GLY A 168 -6.96 9.00 -9.83
C GLY A 168 -7.15 7.58 -9.32
N PHE A 169 -6.12 6.75 -9.42
CA PHE A 169 -6.17 5.37 -8.93
C PHE A 169 -5.02 5.09 -7.97
N MET A 170 -5.31 4.27 -6.96
CA MET A 170 -4.32 3.81 -5.99
C MET A 170 -3.56 2.61 -6.57
N TYR A 171 -2.23 2.66 -6.57
CA TYR A 171 -1.38 1.54 -6.95
C TYR A 171 -0.64 0.93 -5.75
N SER A 172 -0.62 1.60 -4.60
CA SER A 172 0.00 1.02 -3.41
C SER A 172 -0.64 1.48 -2.12
N LYS A 173 -0.66 0.58 -1.14
CA LYS A 173 -0.96 0.88 0.25
C LYS A 173 0.11 0.24 1.12
N LYS A 174 0.76 1.02 1.97
CA LYS A 174 1.73 0.53 2.95
C LYS A 174 1.28 0.95 4.34
N GLU A 175 1.06 -0.03 5.20
CA GLU A 175 0.62 0.19 6.58
C GLU A 175 1.67 -0.32 7.56
N SER A 176 1.90 0.45 8.62
CA SER A 176 2.71 0.07 9.76
C SER A 176 1.82 0.12 10.99
N ILE A 177 1.43 -1.05 11.49
CA ILE A 177 0.48 -1.18 12.61
C ILE A 177 1.10 -1.97 13.76
N PHE A 178 0.68 -1.64 14.98
CA PHE A 178 1.21 -2.23 16.21
C PHE A 178 0.10 -3.01 16.92
N GLY A 179 0.44 -4.18 17.45
CA GLY A 179 -0.53 -5.08 18.09
C GLY A 179 0.18 -6.19 18.84
N LYS A 180 -0.55 -6.90 19.71
CA LYS A 180 0.01 -8.05 20.45
C LYS A 180 -0.07 -9.33 19.63
N LYS A 181 -1.28 -9.67 19.18
CA LYS A 181 -1.58 -10.93 18.48
C LYS A 181 -2.36 -10.77 17.18
N THR A 182 -3.08 -9.66 17.02
CA THR A 182 -4.02 -9.44 15.93
C THR A 182 -3.71 -8.11 15.25
N PHE A 183 -3.70 -8.13 13.92
CA PHE A 183 -3.26 -7.03 13.06
C PHE A 183 -4.26 -6.91 11.91
N ALA A 184 -5.07 -5.85 11.93
CA ALA A 184 -6.14 -5.64 10.96
C ALA A 184 -5.83 -4.47 10.01
N THR A 185 -6.11 -4.66 8.73
CA THR A 185 -5.99 -3.66 7.67
C THR A 185 -7.18 -3.78 6.71
N ARG A 186 -7.34 -2.79 5.82
CA ARG A 186 -8.42 -2.78 4.82
C ARG A 186 -7.87 -2.44 3.45
N ALA A 187 -8.24 -3.24 2.46
CA ALA A 187 -7.80 -3.07 1.08
C ALA A 187 -8.86 -3.49 0.08
N ARG A 188 -8.71 -3.03 -1.16
CA ARG A 188 -9.60 -3.33 -2.28
C ARG A 188 -8.81 -4.19 -3.26
N PHE A 189 -9.27 -5.42 -3.45
CA PHE A 189 -8.60 -6.38 -4.33
C PHE A 189 -9.31 -6.54 -5.68
N ASP A 190 -10.58 -6.11 -5.78
CA ASP A 190 -11.45 -6.35 -6.93
C ASP A 190 -11.79 -5.07 -7.74
N GLU A 191 -12.37 -5.26 -8.93
CA GLU A 191 -12.70 -4.15 -9.86
C GLU A 191 -13.89 -3.34 -9.36
N GLN A 192 -14.75 -4.01 -8.61
CA GLN A 192 -15.88 -3.40 -7.93
C GLN A 192 -15.43 -2.49 -6.78
N ARG A 193 -14.12 -2.46 -6.46
CA ARG A 193 -13.49 -1.65 -5.41
C ARG A 193 -14.16 -1.86 -4.05
N LYS A 194 -14.64 -3.09 -3.80
CA LYS A 194 -15.15 -3.50 -2.50
C LYS A 194 -13.98 -3.53 -1.53
N GLU A 195 -14.20 -2.90 -0.38
CA GLU A 195 -13.19 -2.86 0.68
C GLU A 195 -13.34 -4.10 1.55
N HIS A 196 -12.27 -4.89 1.63
CA HIS A 196 -12.16 -6.10 2.43
C HIS A 196 -11.39 -5.82 3.71
N GLU A 197 -11.82 -6.43 4.81
CA GLU A 197 -11.05 -6.48 6.04
C GLU A 197 -10.06 -7.65 5.96
N VAL A 198 -8.77 -7.37 6.14
CA VAL A 198 -7.72 -8.38 6.23
C VAL A 198 -7.21 -8.41 7.65
N VAL A 199 -7.26 -9.56 8.31
CA VAL A 199 -6.79 -9.73 9.68
C VAL A 199 -5.73 -10.82 9.71
N VAL A 200 -4.53 -10.43 10.15
CA VAL A 200 -3.45 -11.35 10.47
C VAL A 200 -3.43 -11.58 11.97
N GLU A 201 -3.41 -12.84 12.36
CA GLU A 201 -3.35 -13.24 13.75
C GLU A 201 -2.24 -14.25 13.98
N SER A 202 -1.68 -14.22 15.19
CA SER A 202 -0.65 -15.18 15.61
C SER A 202 -0.96 -15.76 16.98
N SER A 203 -0.80 -17.08 17.11
CA SER A 203 -0.65 -17.73 18.40
C SER A 203 0.82 -17.97 18.68
N ASN A 204 1.33 -17.35 19.74
CA ASN A 204 2.57 -17.79 20.36
C ASN A 204 2.18 -18.79 21.47
N GLY A 205 2.71 -20.01 21.43
CA GLY A 205 2.75 -20.86 22.62
C GLY A 205 3.53 -20.10 23.70
N GLY A 206 2.94 -19.91 24.88
CA GLY A 206 3.67 -19.38 26.01
C GLY A 206 4.75 -20.38 26.44
N VAL A 207 5.71 -19.96 27.27
CA VAL A 207 6.71 -20.84 27.89
C VAL A 207 6.07 -22.01 28.67
N ALA A 208 4.78 -21.90 29.02
CA ALA A 208 3.99 -22.92 29.69
C ALA A 208 3.14 -23.80 28.76
N GLU A 209 3.03 -23.49 27.47
CA GLU A 209 2.27 -24.27 26.49
C GLU A 209 3.21 -24.83 25.42
N GLU A 210 3.32 -26.16 25.33
CA GLU A 210 4.02 -26.90 24.27
C GLU A 210 3.37 -26.74 22.87
N ARG A 211 2.73 -25.60 22.60
CA ARG A 211 2.11 -25.31 21.31
C ARG A 211 3.11 -24.61 20.41
N GLU A 212 3.32 -25.22 19.25
CA GLU A 212 4.14 -24.65 18.20
C GLU A 212 3.52 -23.33 17.71
N PRO A 213 4.33 -22.30 17.40
CA PRO A 213 3.80 -21.04 16.89
C PRO A 213 3.03 -21.23 15.58
N GLU A 214 1.87 -20.57 15.48
CA GLU A 214 1.04 -20.59 14.27
C GLU A 214 0.60 -19.17 13.92
N MET A 215 0.25 -18.97 12.65
CA MET A 215 -0.41 -17.75 12.20
C MET A 215 -1.52 -18.05 11.22
N TRP A 216 -2.48 -17.14 11.13
CA TRP A 216 -3.54 -17.19 10.13
C TRP A 216 -3.84 -15.81 9.56
N ILE A 217 -4.26 -15.81 8.31
CA ILE A 217 -4.69 -14.61 7.59
C ILE A 217 -6.14 -14.86 7.18
N SER A 218 -7.02 -14.00 7.66
CA SER A 218 -8.43 -14.00 7.30
C SER A 218 -8.79 -12.77 6.47
N VAL A 219 -9.76 -12.95 5.58
CA VAL A 219 -10.35 -11.88 4.79
C VAL A 219 -11.86 -11.93 5.00
N ASP A 220 -12.45 -10.81 5.41
CA ASP A 220 -13.87 -10.69 5.78
C ASP A 220 -14.34 -11.78 6.76
N GLY A 221 -13.47 -12.15 7.71
CA GLY A 221 -13.71 -13.18 8.72
C GLY A 221 -13.50 -14.63 8.26
N ILE A 222 -13.14 -14.86 7.00
CA ILE A 222 -12.85 -16.20 6.45
C ILE A 222 -11.34 -16.44 6.45
N VAL A 223 -10.87 -17.50 7.11
CA VAL A 223 -9.44 -17.87 7.10
C VAL A 223 -9.04 -18.40 5.73
N LEU A 224 -8.12 -17.71 5.06
CA LEU A 224 -7.62 -18.08 3.73
C LEU A 224 -6.21 -18.69 3.78
N VAL A 225 -5.40 -18.31 4.77
CA VAL A 225 -4.06 -18.85 5.00
C VAL A 225 -3.96 -19.29 6.46
N HIS A 226 -3.52 -20.52 6.70
CA HIS A 226 -3.19 -21.03 8.03
C HIS A 226 -1.82 -21.70 7.97
N VAL A 227 -0.84 -21.13 8.67
CA VAL A 227 0.54 -21.65 8.72
C VAL A 227 0.80 -22.19 10.11
N ARG A 228 0.87 -23.52 10.20
CA ARG A 228 1.33 -24.25 11.39
C ARG A 228 2.84 -24.41 11.37
N ASN A 229 3.42 -24.66 12.54
CA ASN A 229 4.85 -24.87 12.71
C ASN A 229 5.66 -23.69 12.14
N LEU A 230 5.27 -22.46 12.50
CA LEU A 230 5.77 -21.23 11.90
C LEU A 230 7.29 -21.09 12.01
N GLN A 231 7.91 -21.71 13.02
CA GLN A 231 9.37 -21.78 13.18
C GLN A 231 10.11 -22.42 12.01
N TRP A 232 9.43 -23.24 11.21
CA TRP A 232 9.98 -23.87 10.00
C TRP A 232 9.48 -23.21 8.71
N LYS A 233 8.42 -22.40 8.80
CA LYS A 233 7.69 -21.80 7.67
C LYS A 233 7.51 -20.30 7.86
N PHE A 234 8.49 -19.60 8.43
CA PHE A 234 8.40 -18.17 8.75
C PHE A 234 8.53 -17.25 7.53
N ARG A 235 8.84 -17.80 6.35
CA ARG A 235 8.80 -17.12 5.05
C ARG A 235 8.08 -17.98 4.05
N GLY A 236 7.18 -17.40 3.26
CA GLY A 236 6.46 -18.15 2.25
C GLY A 236 5.45 -17.30 1.50
N ASN A 237 4.71 -17.97 0.63
CA ASN A 237 3.66 -17.36 -0.16
C ASN A 237 2.53 -18.36 -0.43
N GLN A 238 1.32 -17.84 -0.67
CA GLN A 238 0.15 -18.62 -1.01
C GLN A 238 -0.79 -17.79 -1.88
N MET A 239 -1.33 -18.41 -2.93
CA MET A 239 -2.39 -17.82 -3.72
C MET A 239 -3.74 -18.13 -3.08
N VAL A 240 -4.56 -17.11 -2.90
CA VAL A 240 -5.92 -17.21 -2.35
C VAL A 240 -6.92 -16.53 -3.28
N VAL A 241 -8.20 -16.77 -3.10
CA VAL A 241 -9.26 -16.11 -3.88
C VAL A 241 -10.11 -15.25 -2.95
N VAL A 242 -10.21 -13.96 -3.24
CA VAL A 242 -11.05 -12.99 -2.53
C VAL A 242 -12.08 -12.46 -3.52
N ASP A 243 -13.37 -12.74 -3.29
CA ASP A 243 -14.48 -12.32 -4.16
C ASP A 243 -14.22 -12.57 -5.67
N ARG A 244 -13.76 -13.79 -5.99
CA ARG A 244 -13.37 -14.25 -7.34
C ARG A 244 -12.09 -13.61 -7.92
N THR A 245 -11.43 -12.73 -7.18
CA THR A 245 -10.13 -12.18 -7.56
C THR A 245 -9.03 -13.02 -6.93
N PRO A 246 -8.13 -13.61 -7.73
CA PRO A 246 -6.97 -14.27 -7.17
C PRO A 246 -5.99 -13.24 -6.59
N VAL A 247 -5.48 -13.51 -5.39
CA VAL A 247 -4.54 -12.64 -4.68
C VAL A 247 -3.35 -13.48 -4.24
N MET A 248 -2.15 -13.10 -4.68
CA MET A 248 -0.92 -13.66 -4.17
C MET A 248 -0.58 -13.01 -2.82
N VAL A 249 -0.44 -13.84 -1.79
CA VAL A 249 -0.05 -13.42 -0.45
C VAL A 249 1.39 -13.86 -0.21
N TYR A 250 2.25 -12.94 0.15
CA TYR A 250 3.61 -13.21 0.63
C TYR A 250 3.69 -12.85 2.10
N TYR A 251 4.50 -13.60 2.85
CA TYR A 251 4.74 -13.30 4.26
C TYR A 251 6.20 -13.56 4.65
N ASP A 252 6.72 -12.70 5.52
CA ASP A 252 7.98 -12.86 6.25
C ASP A 252 7.75 -12.45 7.70
N VAL A 253 7.78 -13.44 8.59
CA VAL A 253 7.54 -13.29 10.03
C VAL A 253 8.73 -13.76 10.84
N HIS A 254 9.93 -13.76 10.24
CA HIS A 254 11.16 -14.15 10.92
C HIS A 254 11.37 -13.35 12.22
N ASP A 255 11.21 -12.03 12.17
CA ASP A 255 11.51 -11.18 13.32
C ASP A 255 10.48 -11.37 14.44
N TRP A 256 9.25 -11.80 14.13
CA TRP A 256 8.26 -12.18 15.16
C TRP A 256 8.68 -13.37 16.01
N LEU A 257 9.51 -14.27 15.49
CA LEU A 257 9.92 -15.50 16.15
C LEU A 257 11.31 -15.41 16.75
N PHE A 258 12.21 -14.70 16.07
CA PHE A 258 13.64 -14.68 16.38
C PHE A 258 14.18 -13.27 16.68
N GLY A 259 13.31 -12.25 16.72
CA GLY A 259 13.67 -10.90 17.14
C GLY A 259 14.05 -10.86 18.63
N SER A 260 14.98 -9.97 18.99
CA SER A 260 15.31 -9.72 20.40
C SER A 260 14.29 -8.77 21.02
N SER A 261 14.01 -8.91 22.33
CA SER A 261 13.11 -7.99 23.07
C SER A 261 13.63 -6.54 23.10
N GLU A 262 14.88 -6.30 22.70
CA GLU A 262 15.49 -4.98 22.60
C GLU A 262 15.07 -4.20 21.34
N THR A 263 14.57 -4.89 20.30
CA THR A 263 14.10 -4.29 19.05
C THR A 263 12.66 -4.68 18.76
N ALA A 264 11.84 -3.72 18.33
CA ALA A 264 10.46 -4.03 17.93
C ALA A 264 10.46 -5.04 16.77
N ALA A 265 9.78 -6.17 16.95
CA ALA A 265 9.73 -7.25 15.98
C ALA A 265 8.61 -7.02 14.95
N SER A 266 8.95 -7.00 13.65
CA SER A 266 7.98 -6.78 12.58
C SER A 266 7.76 -8.02 11.71
N GLY A 267 6.52 -8.26 11.31
CA GLY A 267 6.15 -9.20 10.27
C GLY A 267 5.72 -8.43 9.03
N LEU A 268 6.17 -8.85 7.86
CA LEU A 268 5.80 -8.28 6.57
C LEU A 268 4.80 -9.20 5.87
N PHE A 269 3.68 -8.64 5.47
CA PHE A 269 2.69 -9.31 4.61
C PHE A 269 2.47 -8.47 3.36
N VAL A 270 2.48 -9.11 2.20
CA VAL A 270 2.25 -8.45 0.92
C VAL A 270 1.11 -9.13 0.20
N PHE A 271 0.11 -8.36 -0.20
CA PHE A 271 -1.05 -8.85 -0.95
C PHE A 271 -1.06 -8.19 -2.33
N LYS A 272 -1.06 -9.03 -3.37
CA LYS A 272 -1.04 -8.60 -4.77
C LYS A 272 -2.16 -9.29 -5.56
N PRO A 273 -3.19 -8.56 -6.02
CA PRO A 273 -4.14 -9.09 -6.99
C PRO A 273 -3.42 -9.61 -8.25
N VAL A 274 -3.86 -10.74 -8.77
CA VAL A 274 -3.33 -11.35 -10.00
C VAL A 274 -4.37 -11.19 -11.10
N PRO A 275 -3.98 -10.77 -12.33
CA PRO A 275 -4.91 -10.73 -13.45
C PRO A 275 -5.52 -12.10 -13.72
N VAL A 276 -6.85 -12.16 -13.87
CA VAL A 276 -7.58 -13.40 -14.16
C VAL A 276 -7.10 -14.06 -15.48
N GLY A 277 -6.57 -13.28 -16.43
CA GLY A 277 -6.01 -13.78 -17.69
C GLY A 277 -4.57 -14.31 -17.60
N ALA A 278 -3.82 -14.03 -16.52
CA ALA A 278 -2.44 -14.48 -16.38
C ALA A 278 -2.32 -15.94 -15.92
N MET A 279 -3.43 -16.57 -15.50
CA MET A 279 -3.45 -17.96 -15.05
C MET A 279 -3.64 -18.97 -16.19
N VAL A 280 -3.80 -18.50 -17.43
CA VAL A 280 -4.09 -19.35 -18.60
C VAL A 280 -2.82 -19.72 -19.38
N ASP A 281 -1.69 -19.02 -19.17
CA ASP A 281 -0.46 -19.22 -19.95
C ASP A 281 0.48 -20.35 -19.46
N ASP A 282 0.22 -20.97 -18.30
CA ASP A 282 1.07 -22.05 -17.77
C ASP A 282 0.65 -23.47 -18.22
N ASN A 283 -0.36 -23.59 -19.09
CA ASN A 283 -0.77 -24.88 -19.66
C ASN A 283 -0.75 -24.84 -21.19
N PHE A 284 0.07 -25.74 -21.77
CA PHE A 284 0.29 -26.08 -23.18
C PHE A 284 1.44 -25.38 -23.91
N SER A 285 2.59 -26.07 -23.95
CA SER A 285 3.26 -26.38 -25.24
C SER A 285 4.27 -27.52 -25.07
N ASP A 286 3.76 -28.76 -25.05
CA ASP A 286 4.49 -29.87 -25.69
C ASP A 286 4.26 -29.70 -27.20
N ALA A 287 5.27 -29.25 -27.94
CA ALA A 287 5.38 -29.48 -29.37
C ALA A 287 6.84 -29.31 -29.81
N GLU A 288 7.29 -30.32 -30.56
CA GLU A 288 8.66 -30.60 -30.96
C GLU A 288 9.26 -29.61 -31.97
N ASP A 289 10.59 -29.74 -32.08
CA ASP A 289 11.51 -29.16 -33.06
C ASP A 289 10.97 -29.04 -34.49
N GLY A 290 11.31 -27.92 -35.12
CA GLY A 290 11.18 -27.72 -36.56
C GLY A 290 11.73 -26.36 -36.99
N GLU A 291 13.00 -26.34 -37.40
CA GLU A 291 13.61 -25.21 -38.09
C GLU A 291 12.81 -24.84 -39.35
N HIS A 292 12.52 -23.55 -39.57
CA HIS A 292 12.70 -22.88 -40.87
C HIS A 292 12.50 -21.36 -40.81
N SER A 293 13.30 -20.68 -41.63
CA SER A 293 13.42 -19.24 -41.80
C SER A 293 12.22 -18.60 -42.49
N GLY A 294 11.91 -17.34 -42.18
CA GLY A 294 11.01 -16.52 -43.00
C GLY A 294 10.46 -15.31 -42.26
N GLY A 295 10.70 -14.11 -42.80
CA GLY A 295 10.34 -12.84 -42.18
C GLY A 295 8.83 -12.57 -42.06
N GLY A 296 8.49 -11.73 -41.08
CA GLY A 296 7.13 -11.25 -40.86
C GLY A 296 7.10 -10.24 -39.73
N SER A 297 7.38 -8.98 -40.06
CA SER A 297 7.05 -7.83 -39.23
C SER A 297 5.55 -7.80 -38.94
N SER A 298 5.15 -7.88 -37.67
CA SER A 298 4.22 -6.91 -37.06
C SER A 298 3.94 -7.19 -35.57
N PRO A 299 3.61 -6.13 -34.80
CA PRO A 299 3.60 -6.12 -33.35
C PRO A 299 2.19 -6.44 -32.81
N LEU A 300 2.06 -7.39 -31.90
CA LEU A 300 0.83 -7.53 -31.11
C LEU A 300 0.99 -6.71 -29.82
N SER A 301 0.46 -5.49 -29.77
CA SER A 301 -0.91 -5.21 -29.29
C SER A 301 -1.00 -5.49 -27.79
N ARG A 302 -0.43 -4.63 -26.92
CA ARG A 302 -1.08 -3.40 -26.42
C ARG A 302 -2.61 -3.49 -26.31
N TYR A 303 -3.11 -4.49 -25.59
CA TYR A 303 -4.46 -4.44 -25.04
C TYR A 303 -4.50 -3.45 -23.87
N ASN A 304 -4.54 -2.16 -24.22
CA ASN A 304 -5.18 -1.17 -23.36
C ASN A 304 -6.70 -1.35 -23.56
N SER A 305 -7.33 -2.13 -22.69
CA SER A 305 -8.78 -2.09 -22.55
C SER A 305 -9.15 -0.75 -21.94
N ALA A 306 -9.43 0.21 -22.82
CA ALA A 306 -10.12 1.44 -22.48
C ALA A 306 -11.59 1.12 -22.15
N SER A 307 -11.90 0.78 -20.90
CA SER A 307 -13.25 0.96 -20.34
C SER A 307 -13.29 0.74 -18.83
N SER A 308 -12.66 1.62 -18.07
CA SER A 308 -13.24 2.18 -16.86
C SER A 308 -12.38 3.38 -16.46
N GLY A 309 -12.92 4.39 -15.80
CA GLY A 309 -12.11 5.49 -15.24
C GLY A 309 -11.15 5.04 -14.13
N TYR A 310 -10.83 3.74 -14.04
CA TYR A 310 -10.06 3.11 -12.99
C TYR A 310 -8.78 2.51 -13.61
N GLY A 311 -7.61 2.89 -13.09
CA GLY A 311 -6.35 2.27 -13.47
C GLY A 311 -6.32 0.77 -13.16
N PRO A 312 -5.36 0.03 -13.71
CA PRO A 312 -5.39 -1.41 -13.66
C PRO A 312 -5.14 -1.94 -12.24
N LEU A 313 -6.04 -2.79 -11.73
CA LEU A 313 -5.86 -3.42 -10.41
C LEU A 313 -4.57 -4.23 -10.28
N HIS A 314 -4.01 -4.69 -11.40
CA HIS A 314 -2.79 -5.50 -11.41
C HIS A 314 -1.55 -4.72 -10.95
N ASP A 315 -1.62 -3.39 -10.90
CA ASP A 315 -0.56 -2.55 -10.35
C ASP A 315 -0.71 -2.31 -8.84
N PHE A 316 -1.82 -2.75 -8.21
CA PHE A 316 -2.03 -2.57 -6.78
C PHE A 316 -1.18 -3.54 -5.94
N SER A 317 -0.59 -3.02 -4.87
CA SER A 317 0.04 -3.83 -3.82
C SER A 317 -0.25 -3.27 -2.43
N LEU A 318 -0.71 -4.15 -1.53
CA LEU A 318 -0.79 -3.86 -0.10
C LEU A 318 0.45 -4.42 0.60
N PHE A 319 1.12 -3.59 1.39
CA PHE A 319 2.23 -3.95 2.27
C PHE A 319 1.81 -3.70 3.72
N LEU A 320 1.74 -4.74 4.52
CA LEU A 320 1.40 -4.65 5.94
C LEU A 320 2.64 -5.00 6.77
N TYR A 321 3.14 -4.01 7.50
CA TYR A 321 4.15 -4.18 8.54
C TYR A 321 3.43 -4.28 9.88
N ALA A 322 3.44 -5.46 10.45
CA ALA A 322 2.74 -5.79 11.67
C ALA A 322 3.76 -5.93 12.82
N TRP A 323 3.80 -4.94 13.70
CA TRP A 323 4.79 -4.82 14.78
C TRP A 323 4.24 -5.41 16.07
N LYS A 324 4.88 -6.46 16.58
CA LYS A 324 4.51 -7.07 17.86
C LYS A 324 4.92 -6.16 19.02
N LEU A 325 3.96 -5.87 19.87
CA LEU A 325 4.18 -5.26 21.18
C LEU A 325 4.25 -6.37 22.22
N ASP A 326 5.25 -6.31 23.09
CA ASP A 326 5.37 -7.18 24.27
C ASP A 326 4.19 -6.95 25.26
#